data_AF-A0AAT9HI39-F1
#
_entry.id   AF-A0AAT9HI39-F1
#
_cell.length_a   1.000
_cell.length_b   1.000
_cell.length_c   1.000
_cell.angle_alpha   90.00
_cell.angle_beta   90.00
_cell.angle_gamma   90.00
#
_symmetry.space_group_name_H-M   'P 1'
#
loop_
_entity.id
_entity.type
_entity.pdbx_description
1 polymer ?
#
loop_
_entity_poly.entity_id
_entity_poly.type
_entity_poly.pdbx_seq_one_letter_code
_entity_poly.pdbx_strand_id
1 'polypeptide(L)'
;MLFEGVAESLLTPPLNALRLTLHPRGLAPRIRNLREWRGHLLERTLRHIALHRSERLRALYEEVAAYPVPEDTVGRPEEPSAPVAYFALPMVIEHEGRTLSFVSSISTFNTPLDVTVAELAVETLLPADPATAACVRSWL
;
A
#
# COMPACT_ATOMS: atom_id res chain seq x y z
N MET A 1 -7.72 13.96 -8.31
CA MET A 1 -7.18 12.59 -8.61
C MET A 1 -6.67 11.95 -7.31
N LEU A 2 -6.57 10.61 -7.20
CA LEU A 2 -6.18 9.96 -5.93
C LEU A 2 -4.88 10.50 -5.31
N PHE A 3 -3.86 10.82 -6.12
CA PHE A 3 -2.56 11.27 -5.64
C PHE A 3 -2.44 12.78 -5.43
N GLU A 4 -3.55 13.49 -5.50
CA GLU A 4 -3.59 14.91 -5.19
C GLU A 4 -3.12 15.18 -3.76
N GLY A 5 -2.29 16.20 -3.57
CA GLY A 5 -1.66 16.53 -2.30
C GLY A 5 -0.50 15.63 -1.86
N VAL A 6 -0.12 14.61 -2.64
CA VAL A 6 1.09 13.81 -2.38
C VAL A 6 2.35 14.60 -2.74
N ALA A 7 3.39 14.51 -1.92
CA ALA A 7 4.68 15.14 -2.21
C ALA A 7 5.26 14.64 -3.55
N GLU A 8 5.71 15.56 -4.40
CA GLU A 8 6.23 15.28 -5.74
C GLU A 8 7.37 14.25 -5.74
N SER A 9 8.23 14.28 -4.72
CA SER A 9 9.32 13.31 -4.54
C SER A 9 8.87 11.85 -4.39
N LEU A 10 7.59 11.61 -4.09
CA LEU A 10 6.99 10.26 -4.01
C LEU A 10 6.35 9.84 -5.34
N LEU A 11 6.16 10.78 -6.27
CA LEU A 11 5.57 10.56 -7.59
C LEU A 11 6.64 10.45 -8.68
N THR A 12 7.88 10.84 -8.40
CA THR A 12 9.01 10.69 -9.32
C THR A 12 9.41 9.21 -9.48
N PRO A 13 9.59 8.71 -10.72
CA PRO A 13 10.06 7.36 -10.95
C PRO A 13 11.46 7.08 -10.33
N PRO A 14 11.73 5.84 -9.87
CA PRO A 14 10.81 4.72 -9.78
C PRO A 14 9.83 4.89 -8.60
N LEU A 15 8.53 4.87 -8.93
CA LEU A 15 7.46 5.01 -7.95
C LEU A 15 7.37 3.74 -7.10
N ASN A 16 7.31 3.90 -5.78
CA ASN A 16 7.27 2.77 -4.85
C ASN A 16 5.99 2.80 -4.03
N ALA A 17 5.16 1.77 -4.15
CA ALA A 17 3.86 1.70 -3.48
C ALA A 17 3.97 1.71 -1.95
N LEU A 18 5.01 1.11 -1.34
CA LEU A 18 5.22 1.17 0.10
C LEU A 18 5.49 2.61 0.56
N ARG A 19 6.38 3.33 -0.13
CA ARG A 19 6.63 4.76 0.17
C ARG A 19 5.37 5.59 -0.08
N LEU A 20 4.68 5.39 -1.20
CA LEU A 20 3.48 6.15 -1.53
C LEU A 20 2.39 5.98 -0.46
N THR A 21 2.16 4.76 0.01
CA THR A 21 1.05 4.44 0.92
C THR A 21 1.39 4.67 2.39
N LEU A 22 2.66 4.54 2.80
CA LEU A 22 3.05 4.61 4.21
C LEU A 22 3.72 5.93 4.59
N HIS A 23 4.25 6.69 3.63
CA HIS A 23 4.96 7.93 3.96
C HIS A 23 4.00 9.02 4.47
N PRO A 24 4.38 9.82 5.50
CA PRO A 24 3.51 10.85 6.07
C PRO A 24 3.10 11.95 5.08
N ARG A 25 3.97 12.26 4.12
CA ARG A 25 3.67 13.16 2.98
C ARG A 25 3.08 12.43 1.75
N GLY A 26 2.71 11.16 1.93
CA GLY A 26 2.10 10.29 0.92
C GLY A 26 0.59 10.16 1.15
N LEU A 27 0.07 8.96 0.95
CA LEU A 27 -1.33 8.63 1.18
C LEU A 27 -1.65 8.33 2.64
N ALA A 28 -0.64 8.04 3.47
CA ALA A 28 -0.83 7.59 4.86
C ALA A 28 -1.84 8.42 5.67
N PRO A 29 -1.82 9.78 5.64
CA PRO A 29 -2.79 10.58 6.41
C PRO A 29 -4.25 10.39 6.00
N ARG A 30 -4.50 9.88 4.79
CA ARG A 30 -5.84 9.66 4.25
C ARG A 30 -6.33 8.22 4.44
N ILE A 31 -5.44 7.29 4.80
CA ILE A 31 -5.80 5.88 4.98
C ILE A 31 -6.48 5.72 6.35
N ARG A 32 -7.77 5.35 6.33
CA ARG A 32 -8.61 5.22 7.52
C ARG A 32 -8.24 4.01 8.38
N ASN A 33 -7.73 2.94 7.76
CA ASN A 33 -7.27 1.73 8.43
C ASN A 33 -5.73 1.58 8.37
N LEU A 34 -5.00 2.70 8.52
CA LEU A 34 -3.55 2.76 8.29
C LEU A 34 -2.77 1.72 9.10
N ARG A 35 -3.14 1.46 10.36
CA ARG A 35 -2.42 0.51 11.23
C ARG A 35 -2.50 -0.91 10.70
N GLU A 36 -3.70 -1.37 10.34
CA GLU A 36 -3.94 -2.69 9.76
C GLU A 36 -3.23 -2.82 8.41
N TRP A 37 -3.41 -1.80 7.56
CA TRP A 37 -2.80 -1.74 6.22
C TRP A 37 -1.27 -1.79 6.29
N ARG A 38 -0.67 -1.00 7.17
CA ARG A 38 0.77 -0.98 7.42
C ARG A 38 1.26 -2.34 7.90
N GLY A 39 0.59 -2.94 8.89
CA GLY A 39 0.93 -4.25 9.41
C GLY A 39 0.96 -5.31 8.30
N HIS A 40 -0.10 -5.34 7.48
CA HIS A 40 -0.22 -6.25 6.34
C HIS A 40 0.91 -6.07 5.31
N LEU A 41 1.23 -4.83 4.91
CA LEU A 41 2.29 -4.55 3.95
C LEU A 41 3.68 -4.91 4.48
N LEU A 42 3.97 -4.61 5.74
CA LEU A 42 5.25 -4.93 6.38
C LEU A 42 5.43 -6.44 6.54
N GLU A 43 4.40 -7.17 6.96
CA GLU A 43 4.44 -8.63 7.06
C GLU A 43 4.67 -9.28 5.69
N ARG A 44 3.94 -8.85 4.66
CA ARG A 44 4.13 -9.32 3.29
C ARG A 44 5.56 -9.05 2.80
N THR A 45 6.10 -7.87 3.10
CA THR A 45 7.47 -7.49 2.71
C THR A 45 8.52 -8.37 3.41
N LEU A 46 8.36 -8.67 4.69
CA LEU A 46 9.24 -9.60 5.42
C LEU A 46 9.25 -11.00 4.79
N ARG A 47 8.07 -11.51 4.40
CA ARG A 47 7.96 -12.81 3.69
C ARG A 47 8.72 -12.78 2.36
N HIS A 48 8.63 -11.70 1.58
CA HIS A 48 9.43 -11.54 0.35
C HIS A 48 10.93 -11.46 0.64
N ILE A 49 11.37 -10.72 1.67
CA ILE A 49 12.80 -10.66 2.03
C ILE A 49 13.34 -12.05 2.36
N ALA A 50 12.59 -12.87 3.07
CA ALA A 50 12.99 -14.23 3.43
C ALA A 50 13.21 -15.14 2.21
N LEU A 51 12.42 -14.95 1.14
CA LEU A 51 12.51 -15.72 -0.09
C LEU A 51 13.67 -15.26 -1.00
N HIS A 52 13.85 -13.96 -1.16
CA HIS A 52 14.75 -13.40 -2.19
C HIS A 52 16.10 -12.88 -1.65
N ARG A 53 16.31 -12.86 -0.32
CA ARG A 53 17.55 -12.37 0.36
C ARG A 53 18.05 -11.02 -0.17
N SER A 54 17.12 -10.10 -0.46
CA SER A 54 17.43 -8.81 -1.08
C SER A 54 17.77 -7.73 -0.04
N GLU A 55 19.03 -7.28 -0.04
CA GLU A 55 19.49 -6.16 0.81
C GLU A 55 18.75 -4.85 0.50
N ARG A 56 18.43 -4.61 -0.78
CA ARG A 56 17.66 -3.42 -1.19
C ARG A 56 16.25 -3.44 -0.61
N LEU A 57 15.59 -4.61 -0.62
CA LEU A 57 14.25 -4.75 -0.05
C LEU A 57 14.27 -4.65 1.48
N ARG A 58 15.34 -5.16 2.13
CA ARG A 58 15.58 -4.96 3.56
C ARG A 58 15.73 -3.49 3.91
N ALA A 59 16.57 -2.75 3.19
CA ALA A 59 16.76 -1.31 3.42
C ALA A 59 15.44 -0.53 3.26
N LEU A 60 14.64 -0.87 2.24
CA LEU A 60 13.32 -0.28 2.05
C LEU A 60 12.37 -0.61 3.20
N TYR A 61 12.37 -1.87 3.68
CA TYR A 61 11.56 -2.28 4.83
C TYR A 61 11.90 -1.43 6.06
N GLU A 62 13.18 -1.31 6.41
CA GLU A 62 13.61 -0.51 7.56
C GLU A 62 13.21 0.96 7.41
N GLU A 63 13.38 1.53 6.21
CA GLU A 63 12.97 2.90 5.89
C GLU A 63 11.47 3.12 6.15
N VAL A 64 10.60 2.28 5.57
CA VAL A 64 9.14 2.48 5.69
C VAL A 64 8.62 2.08 7.07
N ALA A 65 9.28 1.14 7.75
CA ALA A 65 9.01 0.74 9.14
C ALA A 65 9.34 1.85 10.15
N ALA A 66 10.22 2.78 9.80
CA ALA A 66 10.54 3.95 10.62
C ALA A 66 9.56 5.12 10.47
N TYR A 67 8.66 5.10 9.48
CA TYR A 67 7.67 6.16 9.33
C TYR A 67 6.72 6.25 10.55
N PRO A 68 6.38 7.47 11.01
CA PRO A 68 5.51 7.65 12.17
C PRO A 68 4.12 7.10 11.87
N VAL A 69 3.54 6.42 12.86
CA VAL A 69 2.14 6.02 12.87
C VAL A 69 1.39 7.08 13.68
N PRO A 70 0.41 7.80 13.10
CA PRO A 70 -0.42 8.72 13.87
C PRO A 70 -1.05 7.98 15.06
N GLU A 71 -0.97 8.57 16.25
CA GLU A 71 -1.79 8.13 17.37
C GLU A 71 -3.25 8.34 16.98
N ASP A 72 -4.10 7.35 17.24
CA ASP A 72 -5.48 7.34 16.75
C ASP A 72 -6.18 8.66 17.07
N THR A 73 -6.88 9.22 16.07
CA THR A 73 -7.95 10.16 16.35
C THR A 73 -8.97 9.46 17.24
N VAL A 74 -8.87 9.73 18.54
CA VAL A 74 -9.81 9.36 19.60
C VAL A 74 -11.23 9.58 19.09
N GLY A 75 -11.99 8.50 18.88
CA GLY A 75 -13.43 8.60 18.58
C GLY A 75 -14.00 7.68 17.51
N ARG A 76 -13.26 6.73 16.94
CA ARG A 76 -13.87 5.71 16.07
C ARG A 76 -14.18 4.45 16.89
N PRO A 77 -15.41 3.88 16.81
CA PRO A 77 -15.68 2.60 17.43
C PRO A 77 -14.69 1.58 16.88
N GLU A 78 -13.96 0.91 17.77
CA GLU A 78 -13.25 -0.32 17.44
C GLU A 78 -14.31 -1.32 16.97
N GLU A 79 -14.48 -1.47 15.65
CA GLU A 79 -15.15 -2.65 15.15
C GLU A 79 -14.33 -3.86 15.59
N PRO A 80 -14.98 -4.91 16.12
CA PRO A 80 -14.25 -6.04 16.70
C PRO A 80 -13.30 -6.60 15.65
N SER A 81 -12.01 -6.62 16.00
CA SER A 81 -10.97 -7.32 15.27
C SER A 81 -11.26 -8.82 15.36
N ALA A 82 -12.21 -9.28 14.54
CA ALA A 82 -12.26 -10.68 14.19
C ALA A 82 -10.93 -11.00 13.49
N PRO A 83 -10.26 -12.11 13.83
CA PRO A 83 -9.05 -12.54 13.13
C PRO A 83 -9.48 -13.01 11.73
N VAL A 84 -9.78 -12.07 10.86
CA VAL A 84 -10.02 -12.38 9.46
C VAL A 84 -8.64 -12.46 8.86
N ALA A 85 -8.21 -13.69 8.57
CA ALA A 85 -7.13 -13.95 7.65
C ALA A 85 -7.57 -13.43 6.28
N TYR A 86 -7.52 -12.12 6.07
CA TYR A 86 -7.75 -11.54 4.77
C TYR A 86 -6.58 -11.97 3.90
N PHE A 87 -6.83 -12.93 3.01
CA PHE A 87 -5.95 -13.21 1.88
C PHE A 87 -5.66 -11.92 1.08
N ALA A 88 -6.53 -10.90 1.19
CA ALA A 88 -6.28 -9.55 0.74
C ALA A 88 -6.96 -8.51 1.65
N LEU A 89 -6.21 -7.88 2.56
CA LEU A 89 -6.72 -6.78 3.39
C LEU A 89 -6.93 -5.56 2.48
N PRO A 90 -8.11 -4.91 2.45
CA PRO A 90 -8.29 -3.70 1.67
C PRO A 90 -7.66 -2.47 2.35
N MET A 91 -7.06 -1.59 1.56
CA MET A 91 -6.74 -0.22 1.94
C MET A 91 -8.00 0.64 1.85
N VAL A 92 -8.42 1.20 2.97
CA VAL A 92 -9.56 2.11 3.05
C VAL A 92 -9.05 3.54 3.12
N ILE A 93 -9.34 4.36 2.10
CA ILE A 93 -8.79 5.71 1.96
C ILE A 93 -9.91 6.76 1.82
N GLU A 94 -9.73 7.90 2.46
CA GLU A 94 -10.60 9.06 2.31
C GLU A 94 -10.16 9.90 1.10
N HIS A 95 -11.12 10.29 0.27
CA HIS A 95 -10.91 11.13 -0.89
C HIS A 95 -12.17 11.97 -1.18
N GLU A 96 -12.05 13.30 -1.08
CA GLU A 96 -13.12 14.26 -1.37
C GLU A 96 -14.45 13.95 -0.64
N GLY A 97 -14.36 13.60 0.64
CA GLY A 97 -15.51 13.22 1.47
C GLY A 97 -16.02 11.80 1.23
N ARG A 98 -15.41 11.04 0.31
CA ARG A 98 -15.78 9.66 0.00
C ARG A 98 -14.78 8.69 0.63
N THR A 99 -15.29 7.53 1.04
CA THR A 99 -14.44 6.41 1.44
C THR A 99 -14.30 5.47 0.26
N LEU A 100 -13.06 5.26 -0.18
CA LEU A 100 -12.69 4.35 -1.25
C LEU A 100 -11.99 3.13 -0.64
N SER A 101 -12.19 1.97 -1.23
CA SER A 101 -11.61 0.71 -0.77
C SER A 101 -10.85 0.04 -1.91
N PHE A 102 -9.58 -0.30 -1.68
CA PHE A 102 -8.71 -0.91 -2.68
C PHE A 102 -8.05 -2.17 -2.16
N VAL A 103 -8.02 -3.22 -2.97
CA VAL A 103 -7.21 -4.40 -2.71
C VAL A 103 -5.88 -4.26 -3.45
N SER A 104 -4.75 -4.47 -2.76
CA SER A 104 -3.44 -4.60 -3.43
C SER A 104 -3.27 -6.00 -4.00
N SER A 105 -2.81 -6.07 -5.24
CA SER A 105 -2.31 -7.27 -5.89
C SER A 105 -0.91 -7.03 -6.41
N ILE A 106 -0.01 -8.00 -6.22
CA ILE A 106 1.33 -7.97 -6.81
C ILE A 106 1.43 -9.07 -7.86
N SER A 107 1.83 -8.69 -9.06
CA SER A 107 2.07 -9.59 -10.18
C SER A 107 3.55 -9.57 -10.52
N THR A 108 4.19 -10.72 -10.44
CA THR A 108 5.61 -10.84 -10.70
C THR A 108 5.88 -11.54 -12.02
N PHE A 109 6.70 -10.91 -12.86
CA PHE A 109 7.08 -11.40 -14.18
C PHE A 109 8.43 -12.09 -14.09
N ASN A 110 8.39 -13.41 -13.89
CA ASN A 110 9.57 -14.26 -13.92
C ASN A 110 9.85 -14.69 -15.36
N THR A 111 10.90 -14.13 -15.98
CA THR A 111 11.36 -14.58 -17.30
C THR A 111 12.59 -15.46 -17.10
N PRO A 112 12.65 -16.72 -17.59
CA PRO A 112 13.77 -17.63 -17.33
C PRO A 112 15.06 -17.33 -18.11
N LEU A 113 15.26 -16.10 -18.59
CA LEU A 113 16.38 -15.74 -19.44
C LEU A 113 17.15 -14.57 -18.80
N ASP A 114 18.37 -14.90 -18.41
CA ASP A 114 19.41 -14.08 -17.80
C ASP A 114 19.27 -13.69 -16.32
N VAL A 115 20.24 -14.19 -15.55
CA VAL A 115 20.48 -14.07 -14.09
C VAL A 115 20.63 -12.60 -13.62
N THR A 116 20.45 -11.61 -14.50
CA THR A 116 20.71 -10.19 -14.22
C THR A 116 19.50 -9.27 -14.41
N VAL A 117 18.35 -9.77 -14.86
CA VAL A 117 17.12 -8.96 -14.91
C VAL A 117 16.47 -8.98 -13.54
N ALA A 118 16.39 -7.80 -12.91
CA ALA A 118 15.61 -7.64 -11.69
C ALA A 118 14.18 -8.14 -11.94
N GLU A 119 13.71 -9.02 -11.06
CA GLU A 119 12.35 -9.53 -11.04
C GLU A 119 11.36 -8.35 -11.12
N LEU A 120 10.69 -8.20 -12.27
CA LEU A 120 9.74 -7.12 -12.46
C LEU A 120 8.46 -7.49 -11.71
N ALA A 121 8.15 -6.73 -10.67
CA ALA A 121 6.89 -6.85 -9.95
C ALA A 121 6.05 -5.59 -10.15
N VAL A 122 4.79 -5.79 -10.54
CA VAL A 122 3.79 -4.74 -10.69
C VAL A 122 2.83 -4.85 -9.52
N GLU A 123 2.75 -3.78 -8.73
CA GLU A 123 1.76 -3.64 -7.67
C GLU A 123 0.58 -2.81 -8.17
N THR A 124 -0.63 -3.38 -8.05
CA THR A 124 -1.88 -2.77 -8.52
C THR A 124 -2.84 -2.59 -7.36
N LEU A 125 -3.44 -1.41 -7.25
CA LEU A 125 -4.56 -1.14 -6.34
C LEU A 125 -5.87 -1.26 -7.11
N LEU A 126 -6.60 -2.34 -6.87
CA LEU A 126 -7.88 -2.66 -7.54
C LEU A 126 -9.05 -2.17 -6.68
N PRO A 127 -10.08 -1.52 -7.26
CA PRO A 127 -11.30 -1.19 -6.52
C PRO A 127 -11.91 -2.43 -5.86
N ALA A 128 -12.15 -2.38 -4.56
CA ALA A 128 -12.70 -3.49 -3.79
C ALA A 128 -14.23 -3.57 -3.84
N ASP A 129 -14.89 -2.51 -4.34
CA ASP A 129 -16.34 -2.40 -4.39
C ASP A 129 -16.83 -1.58 -5.62
N PRO A 130 -18.12 -1.69 -6.01
CA PRO A 130 -18.66 -0.98 -7.17
C PRO A 130 -18.63 0.55 -7.07
N ALA A 131 -18.73 1.11 -5.87
CA ALA A 131 -18.73 2.57 -5.67
C ALA A 131 -17.33 3.14 -5.88
N THR A 132 -16.30 2.48 -5.34
CA THR A 132 -14.89 2.79 -5.60
C THR A 132 -14.59 2.67 -7.08
N ALA A 133 -15.09 1.61 -7.74
CA ALA A 133 -14.89 1.41 -9.17
C ALA A 133 -15.55 2.52 -10.02
N ALA A 134 -16.75 2.96 -9.65
CA ALA A 134 -17.42 4.07 -10.32
C ALA A 134 -16.66 5.40 -10.14
N CYS A 135 -16.12 5.65 -8.95
CA CYS A 135 -15.29 6.81 -8.67
C CYS A 135 -14.03 6.82 -9.55
N VAL A 136 -13.28 5.71 -9.58
CA VAL A 136 -12.05 5.60 -10.38
C VAL A 136 -12.34 5.77 -11.88
N ARG A 137 -13.44 5.21 -12.39
CA ARG A 137 -13.83 5.39 -13.81
C ARG A 137 -14.13 6.83 -14.18
N SER A 138 -14.53 7.68 -13.23
CA SER A 138 -14.76 9.10 -13.48
C SER A 138 -13.47 9.94 -13.58
N TRP A 139 -12.31 9.33 -13.30
CA TRP A 139 -10.99 9.97 -13.46
C TRP A 139 -10.34 9.69 -14.81
N LEU A 140 -10.95 8.81 -15.62
CA LEU A 140 -10.56 8.51 -17.00
C LEU A 140 -11.26 9.48 -17.97
#